data_AF-A0A4Q3JAY0-F1
#
_entry.id   AF-A0A4Q3JAY0-F1
#
_cell.length_a   1.000
_cell.length_b   1.000
_cell.length_c   1.000
_cell.angle_alpha   90.00
_cell.angle_beta   90.00
_cell.angle_gamma   90.00
#
_symmetry.space_group_name_H-M   'P 1'
#
loop_
_entity.id
_entity.type
_entity.pdbx_description
1 polymer ?
#
loop_
_entity_poly.entity_id
_entity_poly.type
_entity_poly.pdbx_seq_one_letter_code
_entity_poly.pdbx_strand_id
1 'polypeptide(L)'
;MGKTIVRKAGTGLPVDRTLEPEFGTPDEENPEWTEEDAREAVPFPEMARRRGWTVPGRPKAAVTKTPVNLRLDPEIVSHFKAGGPGWQTRINDVLGKHVKAANRKKSA
;
A
#
# COMPACT_ATOMS: atom_id res chain seq x y z
N MET A 1 -28.03 -6.03 11.82
CA MET A 1 -27.94 -5.24 10.56
C MET A 1 -26.49 -5.18 10.08
N GLY A 2 -26.12 -6.03 9.11
CA GLY A 2 -24.76 -6.05 8.54
C GLY A 2 -24.61 -4.94 7.50
N LYS A 3 -23.59 -4.09 7.65
CA LYS A 3 -23.27 -3.06 6.65
C LYS A 3 -22.67 -3.73 5.41
N THR A 4 -23.40 -3.69 4.30
CA THR A 4 -22.95 -4.07 2.96
C THR A 4 -21.73 -3.23 2.58
N ILE A 5 -20.57 -3.87 2.38
CA ILE A 5 -19.35 -3.21 1.93
C ILE A 5 -19.40 -3.14 0.40
N VAL A 6 -19.69 -1.96 -0.13
CA VAL A 6 -19.60 -1.67 -1.57
C VAL A 6 -18.12 -1.56 -1.94
N ARG A 7 -17.62 -2.49 -2.75
CA ARG A 7 -16.27 -2.42 -3.35
C ARG A 7 -16.29 -1.31 -4.41
N LYS A 8 -15.76 -0.13 -4.09
CA LYS A 8 -15.50 0.90 -5.11
C LYS A 8 -14.37 0.39 -6.00
N ALA A 9 -14.66 0.10 -7.26
CA ALA A 9 -13.67 -0.27 -8.27
C ALA A 9 -12.56 0.80 -8.29
N GLY A 10 -11.30 0.35 -8.34
CA GLY A 10 -10.16 1.25 -8.43
C GLY A 10 -10.29 2.10 -9.68
N THR A 11 -10.45 3.41 -9.49
CA THR A 11 -10.41 4.40 -10.57
C THR A 11 -8.96 4.57 -10.99
N GLY A 12 -8.44 3.62 -11.78
CA GLY A 12 -7.28 3.89 -12.61
C GLY A 12 -7.59 5.02 -13.60
N LEU A 13 -6.56 5.69 -14.11
CA LEU A 13 -6.74 6.53 -15.29
C LEU A 13 -7.47 5.69 -16.36
N PRO A 14 -8.45 6.24 -17.08
CA PRO A 14 -9.11 5.52 -18.17
C PRO A 14 -8.05 5.26 -19.25
N VAL A 15 -7.44 4.08 -19.20
CA VAL A 15 -6.59 3.58 -20.27
C VAL A 15 -7.53 3.05 -21.33
N ASP A 16 -7.72 3.83 -22.39
CA ASP A 16 -8.33 3.33 -23.60
C ASP A 16 -7.46 2.17 -24.12
N ARG A 17 -8.02 0.96 -24.04
CA ARG A 17 -7.32 -0.29 -24.38
C ARG A 17 -7.30 -0.54 -25.89
N THR A 18 -7.95 0.32 -26.68
CA THR A 18 -8.00 0.29 -28.14
C THR A 18 -6.94 1.20 -28.76
N LEU A 19 -6.33 2.10 -27.98
CA LEU A 19 -5.13 2.81 -28.39
C LEU A 19 -3.94 1.83 -28.34
N GLU A 20 -3.23 1.69 -29.46
CA GLU A 20 -1.91 1.06 -29.41
C GLU A 20 -1.02 1.85 -28.43
N PRO A 21 -0.19 1.18 -27.62
CA PRO A 21 0.70 1.89 -26.72
C PRO A 21 1.69 2.72 -27.55
N GLU A 22 1.46 4.02 -27.65
CA GLU A 22 2.47 4.96 -28.09
C GLU A 22 3.56 4.97 -27.01
N PHE A 23 4.58 4.15 -27.22
CA PHE A 23 5.84 4.28 -26.51
C PHE A 23 6.43 5.66 -26.86
N GLY A 24 7.06 6.32 -25.89
CA GLY A 24 7.63 7.65 -26.10
C GLY A 24 8.61 7.69 -27.27
N THR A 25 8.85 8.88 -27.80
CA THR A 25 9.90 9.11 -28.81
C THR A 25 11.24 8.56 -28.32
N PRO A 26 12.06 7.94 -29.21
CA PRO A 26 13.43 7.57 -28.88
C PRO A 26 14.18 8.75 -28.26
N ASP A 27 15.11 8.49 -27.33
CA ASP A 27 15.86 9.53 -26.62
C ASP A 27 16.55 10.52 -27.60
N GLU A 28 16.95 10.06 -28.78
CA GLU A 28 17.56 10.86 -29.85
C GLU A 28 16.62 11.93 -30.46
N GLU A 29 15.30 11.70 -30.40
CA GLU A 29 14.26 12.61 -30.89
C GLU A 29 13.62 13.44 -29.76
N ASN A 30 14.06 13.23 -28.51
CA ASN A 30 13.59 14.01 -27.38
C ASN A 30 14.34 15.35 -27.33
N PRO A 31 13.66 16.50 -27.43
CA PRO A 31 14.33 17.80 -27.40
C PRO A 31 15.09 17.98 -26.08
N GLU A 32 16.26 18.62 -26.17
CA GLU A 32 17.01 19.00 -24.97
C GLU A 32 16.18 19.98 -24.15
N TRP A 33 16.23 19.81 -22.83
CA TRP A 33 15.57 20.72 -21.91
C TRP A 33 16.16 22.12 -22.04
N THR A 34 15.32 23.10 -22.36
CA THR A 34 15.75 24.50 -22.38
C THR A 34 15.72 25.08 -20.96
N GLU A 35 16.39 26.23 -20.79
CA GLU A 35 16.36 26.97 -19.54
C GLU A 35 14.97 27.59 -19.25
N GLU A 36 14.15 27.76 -20.27
CA GLU A 36 12.75 28.16 -20.13
C GLU A 36 11.90 26.99 -19.60
N ASP A 37 12.07 25.79 -20.15
CA ASP A 37 11.38 24.58 -19.65
C ASP A 37 11.72 24.30 -18.18
N ALA A 38 12.98 24.46 -17.81
CA ALA A 38 13.44 24.31 -16.43
C ALA A 38 12.78 25.34 -15.49
N ARG A 39 12.53 26.56 -15.96
CA ARG A 39 11.87 27.63 -15.19
C ARG A 39 10.36 27.39 -15.05
N GLU A 40 9.72 26.81 -16.06
CA GLU A 40 8.29 26.49 -16.05
C GLU A 40 7.96 25.19 -15.31
N ALA A 41 8.97 24.36 -15.05
CA ALA A 41 8.79 23.08 -14.37
C ALA A 41 8.13 23.25 -12.99
N VAL A 42 7.07 22.48 -12.76
CA VAL A 42 6.35 22.44 -11.48
C VAL A 42 6.41 21.06 -10.85
N PRO A 43 6.28 20.95 -9.51
CA PRO A 43 6.17 19.65 -8.86
C PRO A 43 5.05 18.80 -9.45
N PHE A 44 5.27 17.49 -9.54
CA PHE A 44 4.30 16.55 -10.12
C PHE A 44 2.86 16.71 -9.60
N PRO A 45 2.61 16.93 -8.28
CA PRO A 45 1.24 17.16 -7.79
C PRO A 45 0.57 18.39 -8.40
N GLU A 46 1.33 19.46 -8.66
CA GLU A 46 0.81 20.66 -9.29
C GLU A 46 0.56 20.45 -10.79
N MET A 47 1.49 19.80 -11.49
CA MET A 47 1.32 19.40 -12.90
C MET A 47 0.06 18.54 -13.06
N ALA A 48 -0.10 17.52 -12.22
CA ALA A 48 -1.27 16.65 -12.24
C ALA A 48 -2.56 17.43 -12.01
N ARG A 49 -2.57 18.38 -11.05
CA ARG A 49 -3.72 19.27 -10.82
C ARG A 49 -4.06 20.11 -12.05
N ARG A 50 -3.05 20.72 -12.71
CA ARG A 50 -3.25 21.50 -13.96
C ARG A 50 -3.85 20.65 -15.08
N ARG A 51 -3.50 19.36 -15.15
CA ARG A 51 -4.03 18.40 -16.13
C ARG A 51 -5.35 17.71 -15.70
N GLY A 52 -5.92 18.08 -14.55
CA GLY A 52 -7.13 17.43 -14.03
C GLY A 52 -6.92 15.96 -13.61
N TRP A 53 -5.67 15.53 -13.42
CA TRP A 53 -5.34 14.18 -13.00
C TRP A 53 -5.53 14.03 -11.50
N THR A 54 -6.19 12.94 -11.10
CA THR A 54 -6.22 12.53 -9.71
C THR A 54 -4.88 11.88 -9.39
N VAL A 55 -4.21 12.30 -8.31
CA VAL A 55 -2.99 11.66 -7.79
C VAL A 55 -3.39 10.75 -6.63
N PRO A 56 -3.87 9.51 -6.88
CA PRO A 56 -4.16 8.61 -5.78
C PRO A 56 -2.85 8.25 -5.07
N GLY A 57 -2.84 8.35 -3.74
CA GLY A 57 -1.79 7.74 -2.93
C GLY A 57 -1.82 6.21 -3.05
N ARG A 58 -0.87 5.54 -2.36
CA ARG A 58 -0.85 4.08 -2.28
C ARG A 58 -2.25 3.54 -1.90
N PRO A 59 -2.77 2.52 -2.60
CA PRO A 59 -4.05 1.91 -2.25
C PRO A 59 -4.08 1.53 -0.78
N LYS A 60 -5.10 1.98 -0.04
CA LYS A 60 -5.28 1.64 1.37
C LYS A 60 -5.42 0.12 1.50
N ALA A 61 -4.62 -0.49 2.36
CA ALA A 61 -4.77 -1.92 2.66
C ALA A 61 -6.15 -2.19 3.29
N ALA A 62 -6.84 -3.24 2.84
CA ALA A 62 -8.18 -3.58 3.32
C ALA A 62 -8.20 -4.00 4.80
N VAL A 63 -7.10 -4.58 5.30
CA VAL A 63 -6.91 -4.96 6.71
C VAL A 63 -5.52 -4.55 7.13
N THR A 64 -5.42 -3.66 8.11
CA THR A 64 -4.15 -3.22 8.71
C THR A 64 -3.99 -3.84 10.09
N LYS A 65 -2.75 -4.19 10.45
CA LYS A 65 -2.42 -4.54 11.84
C LYS A 65 -2.62 -3.30 12.71
N THR A 66 -3.29 -3.45 13.85
CA THR A 66 -3.45 -2.35 14.82
C THR A 66 -2.16 -2.23 15.63
N PRO A 67 -1.48 -1.07 15.64
CA PRO A 67 -0.37 -0.84 16.54
C PRO A 67 -0.89 -0.79 17.97
N VAL A 68 -0.37 -1.65 18.84
CA VAL A 68 -0.75 -1.71 20.25
C VAL A 68 0.50 -1.68 21.12
N ASN A 69 0.41 -0.99 22.27
CA ASN A 69 1.44 -1.05 23.31
C ASN A 69 1.06 -2.17 24.29
N LEU A 70 1.74 -3.31 24.19
CA LEU A 70 1.50 -4.50 25.01
C LEU A 70 2.77 -4.86 25.78
N ARG A 71 2.63 -5.10 27.08
CA ARG A 71 3.70 -5.67 27.91
C ARG A 71 3.62 -7.19 27.85
N LEU A 72 4.75 -7.82 27.55
CA LEU A 72 4.92 -9.27 27.51
C LEU A 72 5.96 -9.68 28.54
N ASP A 73 5.87 -10.93 28.98
CA ASP A 73 6.86 -11.52 29.88
C ASP A 73 8.27 -11.49 29.24
N PRO A 74 9.33 -11.15 30.02
CA PRO A 74 10.70 -11.17 29.54
C PRO A 74 11.14 -12.49 28.89
N GLU A 75 10.70 -13.64 29.40
CA GLU A 75 11.07 -14.96 28.86
C GLU A 75 10.50 -15.16 27.45
N ILE A 76 9.25 -14.74 27.23
CA ILE A 76 8.59 -14.80 25.92
C ILE A 76 9.36 -13.95 24.92
N VAL A 77 9.67 -12.70 25.29
CA VAL A 77 10.39 -11.78 24.40
C VAL A 77 11.78 -12.34 24.07
N SER A 78 12.48 -12.88 25.06
CA SER A 78 13.81 -13.46 24.89
C SER A 78 13.79 -14.67 23.95
N HIS A 79 12.84 -15.58 24.14
CA HIS A 79 12.65 -16.76 23.29
C HIS A 79 12.44 -16.37 21.81
N PHE A 80 11.52 -15.45 21.53
CA PHE A 80 11.25 -15.07 20.14
C PHE A 80 12.39 -14.27 19.50
N LYS A 81 13.04 -13.38 20.27
CA LYS A 81 14.19 -12.59 19.81
C LYS A 81 15.41 -13.45 19.49
N ALA A 82 15.64 -14.54 20.22
CA ALA A 82 16.73 -15.48 19.94
C ALA A 82 16.64 -16.06 18.51
N GLY A 83 15.44 -16.18 17.95
CA GLY A 83 15.22 -16.60 16.56
C GLY A 83 15.52 -15.53 15.50
N GLY A 84 16.08 -14.38 15.87
CA GLY A 84 16.52 -13.34 14.94
C GLY A 84 15.38 -12.50 14.31
N PRO A 85 15.64 -11.87 13.15
CA PRO A 85 14.68 -11.01 12.45
C PRO A 85 13.31 -11.66 12.26
N GLY A 86 12.25 -10.85 12.28
CA GLY A 86 10.87 -11.33 12.13
C GLY A 86 10.26 -11.94 13.40
N TRP A 87 10.91 -11.84 14.56
CA TRP A 87 10.39 -12.36 15.82
C TRP A 87 9.00 -11.79 16.21
N GLN A 88 8.73 -10.53 15.87
CA GLN A 88 7.42 -9.90 16.06
C GLN A 88 6.32 -10.54 15.20
N THR A 89 6.66 -10.96 13.98
CA THR A 89 5.72 -11.69 13.11
C THR A 89 5.43 -13.08 13.69
N ARG A 90 6.46 -13.79 14.15
CA ARG A 90 6.31 -15.11 14.75
C ARG A 90 5.42 -15.09 16.00
N ILE A 91 5.61 -14.14 16.91
CA ILE A 91 4.75 -14.03 18.10
C ILE A 91 3.31 -13.66 17.73
N ASN A 92 3.11 -12.77 16.75
CA ASN A 92 1.77 -12.45 16.23
C ASN A 92 1.06 -13.68 15.66
N ASP A 93 1.77 -14.54 14.92
CA ASP A 93 1.20 -15.74 14.34
C ASP A 93 0.77 -16.76 15.40
N VAL A 94 1.55 -16.89 16.48
CA VAL A 94 1.20 -17.75 17.62
C VAL A 94 -0.08 -17.24 18.31
N LEU A 95 -0.16 -15.94 18.60
CA LEU A 95 -1.37 -15.34 19.16
C LEU A 95 -2.58 -15.52 18.23
N GLY A 96 -2.39 -15.33 16.93
CA GLY A 96 -3.43 -15.53 15.92
C GLY A 96 -3.93 -16.97 15.85
N LYS A 97 -3.05 -17.97 15.99
CA LYS A 97 -3.44 -19.38 16.08
C LYS A 97 -4.29 -19.66 17.32
N HIS A 98 -3.91 -19.08 18.47
CA HIS A 98 -4.66 -19.24 19.72
C HIS A 98 -6.08 -18.65 19.61
N VAL A 99 -6.21 -17.44 19.07
CA VAL A 99 -7.52 -16.79 18.85
C VAL A 99 -8.39 -17.61 17.91
N LYS A 100 -7.85 -18.09 16.78
CA LYS A 100 -8.59 -18.96 15.84
C LYS A 100 -9.08 -20.24 16.52
N ALA A 101 -8.24 -20.86 17.35
CA ALA A 101 -8.60 -22.06 18.08
C ALA A 101 -9.71 -21.80 19.11
N ALA A 102 -9.64 -20.70 19.85
CA ALA A 102 -10.67 -20.30 20.80
C ALA A 102 -12.03 -20.03 20.13
N ASN A 103 -12.02 -19.35 18.98
CA ASN A 103 -13.24 -19.05 18.24
C ASN A 103 -13.95 -20.31 17.70
N ARG A 104 -13.19 -21.34 17.30
CA ARG A 104 -13.77 -22.63 16.89
C ARG A 104 -14.52 -23.31 18.03
N LYS A 105 -13.95 -23.33 19.24
CA LYS A 105 -14.58 -23.93 20.43
C LYS A 105 -15.85 -23.20 20.87
N LYS A 106 -15.93 -21.90 20.61
CA LYS A 106 -17.11 -21.08 20.97
C LYS A 106 -18.27 -21.24 19.98
N SER A 107 -18.00 -21.79 18.79
CA SER A 107 -18.98 -21.97 17.72
C SER A 107 -19.50 -23.41 17.62
N ALA A 108 -19.06 -24.29 18.52
CA ALA A 108 -19.51 -25.67 18.69
C ALA A 108 -20.31 -25.77 20.00
#